data_AF-A0A936B9R3-F1
#
_entry.id   AF-A0A936B9R3-F1
#
_cell.length_a   1.000
_cell.length_b   1.000
_cell.length_c   1.000
_cell.angle_alpha   90.00
_cell.angle_beta   90.00
_cell.angle_gamma   90.00
#
_symmetry.space_group_name_H-M   'P 1'
#
loop_
_entity.id
_entity.type
_entity.pdbx_description
1 polymer ?
#
loop_
_entity_poly.entity_id
_entity_poly.type
_entity_poly.pdbx_seq_one_letter_code
_entity_poly.pdbx_strand_id
1 'polypeptide(L)'
;MITSFDGGRIANAAAFAQGIGLDVLGPSDPAMNGYRSLLICPDGSKEGWPDSDKGDERREEMREWLDSHKDADGSSAFSWVEFSFSPDDHTADLVAHAWAGEN
;
A
#
# COMPACT_ATOMS: atom_id res chain seq x y z
N MET A 1 -3.07 -1.91 2.37
CA MET A 1 -2.32 -2.93 3.14
C MET A 1 -1.31 -3.58 2.22
N ILE A 2 -0.06 -3.74 2.68
CA ILE A 2 1.03 -4.33 1.91
C ILE A 2 1.67 -5.44 2.75
N THR A 3 1.99 -6.56 2.13
CA THR A 3 2.56 -7.75 2.76
C THR A 3 3.73 -8.27 1.92
N SER A 4 4.81 -8.70 2.58
CA SER A 4 5.96 -9.33 1.93
C SER A 4 6.69 -10.27 2.89
N PHE A 5 7.33 -11.31 2.35
CA PHE A 5 8.28 -12.15 3.08
C PHE A 5 9.67 -11.52 3.18
N ASP A 6 9.96 -10.56 2.30
CA ASP A 6 11.24 -9.86 2.27
C ASP A 6 11.18 -8.66 3.24
N GLY A 7 11.83 -8.85 4.39
CA GLY A 7 11.91 -7.83 5.45
C GLY A 7 12.55 -6.51 5.00
N GLY A 8 13.49 -6.55 4.05
CA GLY A 8 14.11 -5.34 3.51
C GLY A 8 13.17 -4.59 2.60
N ARG A 9 12.49 -5.30 1.68
CA ARG A 9 11.51 -4.69 0.77
C ARG A 9 10.33 -4.07 1.51
N ILE A 10 9.80 -4.72 2.56
CA ILE A 10 8.69 -4.13 3.31
C ILE A 10 9.11 -2.91 4.14
N ALA A 11 10.35 -2.89 4.65
CA ALA A 11 10.90 -1.71 5.31
C ALA A 11 11.09 -0.55 4.32
N ASN A 12 11.53 -0.84 3.09
CA ASN A 12 11.64 0.16 2.03
C ASN A 12 10.26 0.69 1.60
N ALA A 13 9.24 -0.17 1.53
CA ALA A 13 7.87 0.26 1.23
C ALA A 13 7.34 1.23 2.32
N ALA A 14 7.60 0.93 3.60
CA ALA A 14 7.25 1.83 4.70
C ALA A 14 7.99 3.17 4.59
N ALA A 15 9.30 3.14 4.34
CA ALA A 15 10.11 4.35 4.23
C ALA A 15 9.73 5.21 3.02
N PHE A 16 9.42 4.57 1.88
CA PHE A 16 8.95 5.27 0.68
C PHE A 16 7.61 5.97 0.94
N ALA A 17 6.62 5.25 1.49
CA ALA A 17 5.32 5.81 1.84
C ALA A 17 5.46 7.03 2.77
N GLN A 18 6.27 6.91 3.83
CA GLN A 18 6.56 8.03 4.73
C GLN A 18 7.26 9.20 4.00
N GLY A 19 8.17 8.90 3.08
CA GLY A 19 8.91 9.90 2.29
C GLY A 19 8.03 10.75 1.39
N ILE A 20 6.95 10.17 0.85
CA ILE A 20 5.96 10.90 0.04
C ILE A 20 4.84 11.52 0.89
N GLY A 21 4.93 11.38 2.21
CA GLY A 21 4.02 12.03 3.18
C GLY A 21 2.77 11.22 3.50
N LEU A 22 2.80 9.91 3.33
CA LEU A 22 1.75 9.00 3.78
C LEU A 22 2.04 8.50 5.21
N ASP A 23 0.98 8.33 5.99
CA ASP A 23 1.06 7.74 7.32
C ASP A 23 1.11 6.21 7.24
N VAL A 24 2.01 5.60 8.01
CA VAL A 24 2.27 4.16 8.00
C VAL A 24 2.14 3.56 9.39
N LEU A 25 1.40 2.46 9.48
CA LEU A 25 1.34 1.58 10.64
C LEU A 25 2.06 0.27 10.33
N GLY A 26 3.17 0.02 11.03
CA GLY A 26 4.02 -1.16 10.82
C GLY A 26 5.39 -0.81 10.22
N PRO A 27 6.13 -1.78 9.64
CA PRO A 27 5.73 -3.18 9.46
C PRO A 27 5.51 -3.93 10.77
N SER A 28 4.66 -4.96 10.73
CA SER A 28 4.48 -5.88 11.85
C SER A 28 5.76 -6.66 12.17
N ASP A 29 5.78 -7.26 13.35
CA ASP A 29 6.65 -8.41 13.61
C ASP A 29 6.36 -9.55 12.61
N PRO A 30 7.35 -10.41 12.32
CA PRO A 30 7.16 -11.50 11.38
C PRO A 30 6.19 -12.52 12.00
N ALA A 31 5.11 -12.86 11.27
CA ALA A 31 4.06 -13.73 11.78
C ALA A 31 4.23 -15.20 11.32
N MET A 32 3.95 -15.49 10.04
CA MET A 32 4.02 -16.83 9.45
C MET A 32 4.98 -16.80 8.26
N ASN A 33 5.88 -17.78 8.15
CA ASN A 33 6.85 -17.88 7.05
C ASN A 33 7.70 -16.61 6.84
N GLY A 34 7.94 -15.83 7.90
CA GLY A 34 8.70 -14.58 7.83
C GLY A 34 7.94 -13.39 7.23
N TYR A 35 6.68 -13.57 6.81
CA TYR A 35 5.87 -12.48 6.28
C TYR A 35 5.58 -11.43 7.34
N ARG A 36 5.64 -10.19 6.87
CA ARG A 36 5.29 -8.98 7.61
C ARG A 36 4.27 -8.21 6.81
N SER A 37 3.50 -7.36 7.49
CA SER A 37 2.51 -6.51 6.86
C SER A 37 2.59 -5.08 7.38
N LEU A 38 2.22 -4.13 6.54
CA LEU A 38 2.01 -2.74 6.93
C LEU A 38 0.67 -2.21 6.40
N LEU A 39 0.16 -1.19 7.06
CA LEU A 39 -1.01 -0.43 6.67
C LEU A 39 -0.60 1.01 6.39
N ILE A 40 -1.21 1.59 5.37
CA ILE A 40 -1.08 3.02 5.04
C ILE A 40 -2.41 3.65 5.39
N CYS A 41 -2.43 4.57 6.36
CA CYS A 41 -3.66 5.11 6.93
C CYS A 41 -3.42 6.47 7.63
N PRO A 42 -4.30 7.47 7.47
CA PRO A 42 -5.15 7.71 6.31
C PRO A 42 -4.28 8.24 5.15
N ASP A 43 -4.51 7.74 3.94
CA ASP A 43 -3.78 8.17 2.74
C ASP A 43 -4.48 9.30 1.97
N GLY A 44 -5.63 9.78 2.45
CA GLY A 44 -6.42 10.82 1.77
C GLY A 44 -7.35 11.61 2.70
N SER A 45 -7.74 12.79 2.21
CA SER A 45 -8.72 13.69 2.81
C SER A 45 -10.10 13.47 2.20
N LYS A 46 -11.17 13.93 2.86
CA LYS A 46 -12.53 13.93 2.28
C LYS A 46 -12.56 14.76 0.98
N GLU A 47 -13.25 14.26 -0.04
CA GLU A 47 -13.48 14.94 -1.32
C GLU A 47 -13.93 16.40 -1.13
N GLY A 48 -13.34 17.30 -1.92
CA GLY A 48 -13.60 18.75 -1.85
C GLY A 48 -12.77 19.50 -0.80
N TRP A 49 -11.85 18.83 -0.10
CA TRP A 49 -10.87 19.49 0.75
C TRP A 49 -9.61 19.84 -0.05
N PRO A 50 -8.88 20.92 0.31
CA PRO A 50 -7.70 21.36 -0.44
C PRO A 50 -6.59 20.32 -0.60
N ASP A 51 -6.57 19.30 0.26
CA ASP A 51 -5.55 18.24 0.26
C ASP A 51 -6.05 16.93 -0.40
N SER A 52 -7.25 16.90 -0.99
CA SER A 52 -7.81 15.71 -1.66
C SER A 52 -6.91 15.25 -2.82
N ASP A 53 -6.57 16.18 -3.72
CA ASP A 53 -5.73 15.91 -4.90
C ASP A 53 -4.37 15.32 -4.50
N LYS A 54 -3.79 15.77 -3.38
CA LYS A 54 -2.51 15.24 -2.88
C LYS A 54 -2.61 13.79 -2.41
N GLY A 55 -3.76 13.40 -1.86
CA GLY A 55 -4.01 12.01 -1.45
C GLY A 55 -4.02 11.08 -2.67
N ASP A 56 -4.70 11.50 -3.73
CA ASP A 56 -4.75 10.76 -4.99
C ASP A 56 -3.37 10.66 -5.64
N GLU A 57 -2.62 11.77 -5.73
CA GLU A 57 -1.25 11.80 -6.26
C GLU A 57 -0.32 10.83 -5.50
N ARG A 58 -0.33 10.85 -4.16
CA ARG A 58 0.53 10.00 -3.34
C ARG A 58 0.15 8.52 -3.45
N ARG A 59 -1.14 8.23 -3.58
CA ARG A 59 -1.62 6.86 -3.76
C ARG A 59 -1.22 6.32 -5.12
N GLU A 60 -1.33 7.13 -6.18
CA GLU A 60 -0.82 6.79 -7.50
C GLU A 60 0.70 6.54 -7.44
N GLU A 61 1.47 7.44 -6.83
CA GLU A 61 2.91 7.30 -6.66
C GLU A 61 3.28 6.02 -5.87
N MET A 62 2.52 5.67 -4.84
CA MET A 62 2.71 4.42 -4.10
C MET A 62 2.43 3.17 -4.96
N ARG A 63 1.38 3.19 -5.78
CA ARG A 63 1.05 2.08 -6.69
C ARG A 63 2.14 1.91 -7.75
N GLU A 64 2.58 3.01 -8.36
CA GLU A 64 3.68 3.00 -9.34
C GLU A 64 4.97 2.47 -8.74
N TRP A 65 5.31 2.88 -7.51
CA TRP A 65 6.47 2.36 -6.81
C TRP A 65 6.37 0.86 -6.55
N LEU A 66 5.21 0.35 -6.11
CA LEU A 66 5.01 -1.09 -5.93
C LEU A 66 5.16 -1.86 -7.25
N ASP A 67 4.65 -1.30 -8.34
CA ASP A 67 4.74 -1.87 -9.67
C ASP A 67 6.16 -1.85 -10.24
N SER A 68 6.97 -0.84 -9.90
CA SER A 68 8.39 -0.78 -10.30
C SER A 68 9.25 -1.87 -9.66
N HIS A 69 8.74 -2.59 -8.66
CA HIS A 69 9.41 -3.71 -7.99
C HIS A 69 8.97 -5.09 -8.49
N LYS A 70 8.16 -5.12 -9.56
CA LYS A 70 7.85 -6.35 -10.28
C LYS A 70 9.10 -6.86 -11.02
N ASP A 71 9.31 -8.16 -10.98
CA ASP A 71 10.35 -8.83 -11.74
C ASP A 71 9.95 -8.92 -13.23
N ALA A 72 10.88 -9.35 -14.09
CA ALA A 72 10.66 -9.36 -15.54
C ALA A 72 9.51 -10.28 -16.01
N ASP A 73 9.15 -11.27 -15.19
CA ASP A 73 8.01 -12.16 -15.40
C ASP A 73 6.69 -11.60 -14.85
N GLY A 74 6.71 -10.39 -14.28
CA GLY A 74 5.55 -9.75 -13.66
C GLY A 74 5.27 -10.19 -12.23
N SER A 75 6.05 -11.13 -11.68
CA SER A 75 5.94 -11.51 -10.27
C SER A 75 6.44 -10.38 -9.35
N SER A 76 6.04 -10.40 -8.09
CA SER A 76 6.47 -9.41 -7.11
C SER A 76 6.63 -10.07 -5.74
N ALA A 77 7.58 -9.59 -4.96
CA ALA A 77 7.69 -9.94 -3.55
C ALA A 77 6.57 -9.28 -2.69
N PHE A 78 5.78 -8.39 -3.27
CA PHE A 78 4.66 -7.72 -2.61
C PHE A 78 3.32 -8.36 -2.97
N SER A 79 2.48 -8.53 -1.96
CA SER A 79 1.04 -8.69 -2.11
C SER A 79 0.36 -7.53 -1.40
N TRP A 80 -0.53 -6.82 -2.09
CA TRP A 80 -1.14 -5.62 -1.55
C TRP A 80 -2.58 -5.45 -2.01
N VAL A 81 -3.31 -4.68 -1.20
CA VAL A 81 -4.70 -4.33 -1.43
C VAL A 81 -4.94 -2.92 -0.95
N GLU A 82 -5.78 -2.18 -1.66
CA GLU A 82 -6.22 -0.86 -1.30
C GLU A 82 -7.74 -0.83 -1.17
N PHE A 83 -8.20 -0.25 -0.05
CA PHE A 83 -9.61 -0.09 0.25
C PHE A 83 -9.92 1.39 0.40
N SER A 84 -11.07 1.81 -0.11
CA SER A 84 -11.68 3.11 0.19
C SER A 84 -12.82 2.92 1.18
N PHE A 85 -12.97 3.88 2.09
CA PHE A 85 -14.07 3.92 3.06
C PHE A 85 -14.89 5.18 2.82
N SER A 86 -16.16 5.02 2.43
CA SER A 86 -17.10 6.15 2.29
C SER A 86 -18.02 6.18 3.51
N PRO A 87 -17.86 7.15 4.44
CA PRO A 87 -18.80 7.31 5.54
C PRO A 87 -20.16 7.81 5.07
N ASP A 88 -20.22 8.45 3.90
CA ASP A 88 -21.45 9.00 3.31
C ASP A 88 -22.30 7.89 2.69
N ASP A 89 -21.66 6.90 2.03
CA ASP A 89 -22.35 5.74 1.44
C ASP A 89 -22.39 4.51 2.37
N HIS A 90 -21.70 4.57 3.51
CA HIS A 90 -21.50 3.47 4.45
C HIS A 90 -20.89 2.21 3.81
N THR A 91 -20.00 2.38 2.84
CA THR A 91 -19.33 1.29 2.12
C THR A 91 -17.84 1.21 2.43
N ALA A 92 -17.28 0.02 2.20
CA ALA A 92 -15.85 -0.22 2.09
C ALA A 92 -15.60 -0.96 0.77
N ASP A 93 -14.91 -0.31 -0.15
CA ASP A 93 -14.76 -0.77 -1.53
C ASP A 93 -13.31 -1.14 -1.82
N LEU A 94 -13.12 -2.27 -2.50
CA LEU A 94 -11.83 -2.70 -3.03
C LEU A 94 -11.50 -1.85 -4.26
N VAL A 95 -10.48 -1.01 -4.17
CA VAL A 95 -10.11 -0.07 -5.24
C VAL A 95 -9.05 -0.66 -6.17
N ALA A 96 -8.01 -1.27 -5.59
CA ALA A 96 -6.92 -1.88 -6.34
C ALA A 96 -6.25 -2.99 -5.53
N HIS A 97 -5.60 -3.93 -6.21
CA HIS A 97 -4.82 -4.99 -5.57
C HIS A 97 -3.78 -5.57 -6.52
N ALA A 98 -2.74 -6.16 -5.97
CA ALA A 98 -1.84 -7.06 -6.68
C ALA A 98 -1.41 -8.20 -5.76
N TRP A 99 -1.18 -9.38 -6.34
CA TRP A 99 -0.73 -10.56 -5.62
C TRP A 99 0.65 -10.97 -6.13
N ALA A 100 1.50 -11.44 -5.22
CA ALA A 100 2.65 -12.23 -5.61
C ALA A 100 2.10 -13.50 -6.27
N GLY A 101 2.29 -13.65 -7.58
CA GLY A 101 1.72 -14.77 -8.34
C GLY A 101 2.08 -16.12 -7.70
N GLU A 102 1.09 -16.99 -7.56
CA GLU A 102 1.32 -18.42 -7.38
C GLU A 102 2.00 -18.94 -8.65
N ASN A 103 3.12 -19.65 -8.50
CA ASN A 103 3.77 -20.35 -9.61
C ASN A 103 2.84 -21.39 -10.25
#